data_AF-A0A8H3IVQ0-F1
#
_entry.id   AF-A0A8H3IVQ0-F1
#
_cell.length_a   1.000
_cell.length_b   1.000
_cell.length_c   1.000
_cell.angle_alpha   90.00
_cell.angle_beta   90.00
_cell.angle_gamma   90.00
#
_symmetry.space_group_name_H-M   'P 1'
#
loop_
_entity.id
_entity.type
_entity.pdbx_description
1 polymer ?
#
loop_
_entity_poly.entity_id
_entity_poly.type
_entity_poly.pdbx_seq_one_letter_code
_entity_poly.pdbx_strand_id
1 'polypeptide(L)'
;MAVSTSNGVNGVHGVNGVNGSNGVSVNGHKQPAGAWAALSQWLPSRSPDTDYWWALTGPHLATMAEAAGYAIEQQYEQLLFLYHWIIPYMGPAPAADGSLKWKSLLGVEGSPMEYSWKWNTPTSKPDVRFTMEAINQFTGSAMDPLNQDASREMLHRLEAAVPSVDLTWINHFLATLYDHDRRKYVQEAEAGAHFTTTVMTAAEFLPKGLNMKTYLIPRKLGQTEGQVPMKVWEDSFMKLDPNNAARAAMHEFLNNNAEGKLLSPL
;
A
#
# COMPACT_ATOMS: atom_id res chain seq x y z
N MET A 1 -15.35 -8.36 -19.99
CA MET A 1 -16.05 -9.65 -20.03
C MET A 1 -15.84 -10.27 -21.41
N ALA A 2 -14.93 -11.23 -21.54
CA ALA A 2 -14.84 -12.24 -22.61
C ALA A 2 -13.58 -13.08 -22.36
N VAL A 3 -13.79 -14.33 -21.97
CA VAL A 3 -12.78 -15.40 -21.90
C VAL A 3 -12.78 -16.09 -23.26
N SER A 4 -11.60 -16.43 -23.79
CA SER A 4 -11.47 -17.46 -24.82
C SER A 4 -10.23 -18.29 -24.52
N THR A 5 -10.46 -19.57 -24.27
CA THR A 5 -9.45 -20.62 -24.13
C THR A 5 -9.35 -21.39 -25.44
N SER A 6 -8.13 -21.74 -25.84
CA SER A 6 -7.90 -22.85 -26.77
C SER A 6 -6.56 -23.51 -26.45
N ASN A 7 -6.63 -24.80 -26.10
CA ASN A 7 -5.48 -25.69 -25.98
C ASN A 7 -5.06 -26.18 -27.38
N GLY A 8 -3.75 -26.27 -27.63
CA GLY A 8 -3.16 -26.94 -28.78
C GLY A 8 -1.68 -27.22 -28.53
N VAL A 9 -1.28 -28.49 -28.69
CA VAL A 9 0.02 -29.06 -28.32
C VAL A 9 0.88 -29.30 -29.57
N ASN A 10 2.20 -29.28 -29.38
CA ASN A 10 3.34 -29.75 -30.21
C ASN A 10 3.97 -28.80 -31.25
N GLY A 11 5.31 -28.70 -31.17
CA GLY A 11 6.17 -28.48 -32.35
C GLY A 11 7.34 -27.54 -32.13
N VAL A 12 8.52 -28.09 -31.84
CA VAL A 12 9.82 -27.40 -31.75
C VAL A 12 10.24 -26.84 -33.11
N HIS A 13 10.66 -25.57 -33.16
CA HIS A 13 11.73 -25.11 -34.05
C HIS A 13 12.39 -23.85 -33.46
N GLY A 14 13.67 -23.98 -33.13
CA GLY A 14 14.48 -22.88 -32.61
C GLY A 14 14.88 -21.90 -33.70
N VAL A 15 14.89 -20.62 -33.35
CA VAL A 15 15.64 -19.59 -34.05
C VAL A 15 16.27 -18.69 -32.99
N ASN A 16 17.60 -18.60 -33.05
CA ASN A 16 18.45 -17.78 -32.19
C ASN A 16 18.16 -16.29 -32.40
N GLY A 17 17.89 -15.57 -31.31
CA GLY A 17 17.69 -14.11 -31.31
C GLY A 17 18.36 -13.46 -30.08
N VAL A 18 19.54 -12.89 -30.32
CA VAL A 18 20.22 -11.76 -29.65
C VAL A 18 19.91 -11.51 -28.16
N ASN A 19 20.92 -11.77 -27.32
CA ASN A 19 20.99 -11.42 -25.90
C ASN A 19 20.85 -9.90 -25.67
N GLY A 20 19.68 -9.47 -25.19
CA GLY A 20 19.55 -8.24 -24.42
C GLY A 20 19.91 -8.50 -22.96
N SER A 21 20.96 -7.88 -22.45
CA SER A 21 21.56 -8.11 -21.13
C SER A 21 20.79 -7.45 -19.97
N ASN A 22 19.50 -7.76 -19.81
CA ASN A 22 18.71 -7.39 -18.62
C ASN A 22 18.06 -8.61 -17.94
N GLY A 23 18.68 -9.78 -18.08
CA GLY A 23 18.17 -11.03 -17.50
C GLY A 23 18.30 -11.04 -15.98
N VAL A 24 17.18 -10.93 -15.26
CA VAL A 24 17.06 -11.44 -13.90
C VAL A 24 17.29 -12.95 -13.98
N SER A 25 18.44 -13.41 -13.48
CA SER A 25 18.75 -14.84 -13.41
C SER A 25 17.84 -15.52 -12.40
N VAL A 26 16.81 -16.24 -12.87
CA VAL A 26 15.97 -17.07 -12.02
C VAL A 26 16.68 -18.41 -11.80
N ASN A 27 17.60 -18.45 -10.84
CA ASN A 27 18.09 -19.72 -10.30
C ASN A 27 17.07 -20.25 -9.30
N GLY A 28 16.62 -21.49 -9.54
CA GLY A 28 15.61 -22.19 -8.75
C GLY A 28 15.92 -22.21 -7.25
N HIS A 29 14.84 -22.14 -6.47
CA HIS A 29 14.79 -22.25 -5.00
C HIS A 29 16.08 -21.84 -4.27
N LYS A 30 16.44 -20.55 -4.38
CA LYS A 30 17.28 -19.94 -3.34
C LYS A 30 16.58 -20.18 -1.99
N GLN A 31 17.34 -20.73 -1.04
CA GLN A 31 17.00 -20.71 0.39
C GLN A 31 16.41 -19.33 0.76
N PRO A 32 15.42 -19.26 1.67
CA PRO A 32 14.88 -17.97 2.11
C PRO A 32 16.03 -17.01 2.40
N ALA A 33 15.99 -15.81 1.81
CA ALA A 33 17.10 -14.86 1.87
C ALA A 33 17.63 -14.76 3.31
N GLY A 34 18.94 -14.96 3.50
CA GLY A 34 19.52 -15.35 4.78
C GLY A 34 19.15 -14.45 5.97
N ALA A 35 18.87 -13.17 5.71
CA ALA A 35 18.40 -12.22 6.72
C ALA A 35 17.04 -12.62 7.34
N TRP A 36 16.06 -13.06 6.54
CA TRP A 36 14.76 -13.48 7.06
C TRP A 36 14.86 -14.78 7.86
N ALA A 37 15.62 -15.77 7.37
CA ALA A 37 15.81 -17.02 8.09
C ALA A 37 16.49 -16.78 9.45
N ALA A 38 17.54 -15.92 9.48
CA ALA A 38 18.20 -15.53 10.70
C ALA A 38 17.27 -14.81 11.67
N LEU A 39 16.44 -13.87 11.19
CA LEU A 39 15.46 -13.17 12.04
C LEU A 39 14.37 -14.10 12.57
N SER A 40 13.80 -14.96 11.72
CA SER A 40 12.75 -15.92 12.10
C SER A 40 13.18 -16.91 13.16
N GLN A 41 14.48 -17.16 13.31
CA GLN A 41 15.01 -18.00 14.40
C GLN A 41 14.88 -17.33 15.78
N TRP A 42 14.98 -16.00 15.85
CA TRP A 42 15.14 -15.26 17.11
C TRP A 42 13.98 -14.34 17.45
N LEU A 43 13.22 -13.90 16.45
CA LEU A 43 12.02 -13.08 16.67
C LEU A 43 10.91 -13.94 17.28
N PRO A 44 10.19 -13.43 18.29
CA PRO A 44 9.16 -14.21 18.97
C PRO A 44 7.95 -14.48 18.07
N SER A 45 7.27 -15.60 18.29
CA SER A 45 5.87 -15.73 17.85
C SER A 45 5.01 -14.71 18.62
N ARG A 46 4.00 -14.13 17.97
CA ARG A 46 3.10 -13.15 18.60
C ARG A 46 1.66 -13.63 18.65
N SER A 47 1.15 -14.08 17.51
CA SER A 47 -0.18 -14.67 17.36
C SER A 47 -0.23 -15.49 16.07
N PRO A 48 -1.18 -16.44 15.93
CA PRO A 48 -1.34 -17.20 14.69
C PRO A 48 -1.51 -16.30 13.45
N ASP A 49 -2.25 -15.20 13.57
CA ASP A 49 -2.47 -14.25 12.47
C ASP A 49 -1.19 -13.54 12.06
N THR A 50 -0.44 -12.99 13.03
CA THR A 50 0.81 -12.29 12.73
C THR A 50 1.90 -13.23 12.25
N ASP A 51 1.94 -14.45 12.76
CA ASP A 51 2.92 -15.45 12.37
C ASP A 51 2.66 -15.92 10.93
N TYR A 52 1.39 -16.09 10.55
CA TYR A 52 0.98 -16.34 9.16
C TYR A 52 1.49 -15.23 8.24
N TRP A 53 1.21 -13.97 8.59
CA TRP A 53 1.63 -12.84 7.77
C TRP A 53 3.16 -12.75 7.68
N TRP A 54 3.89 -12.90 8.78
CA TRP A 54 5.35 -12.91 8.77
C TRP A 54 5.93 -14.02 7.89
N ALA A 55 5.36 -15.22 7.95
CA ALA A 55 5.78 -16.35 7.14
C ALA A 55 5.51 -16.13 5.63
N LEU A 56 4.45 -15.40 5.29
CA LEU A 56 4.09 -15.07 3.91
C LEU A 56 4.91 -13.88 3.36
N THR A 57 4.94 -12.77 4.09
CA THR A 57 5.48 -11.49 3.57
C THR A 57 6.97 -11.34 3.80
N GLY A 58 7.51 -11.92 4.89
CA GLY A 58 8.91 -11.81 5.25
C GLY A 58 9.86 -12.35 4.17
N PRO A 59 9.67 -13.58 3.65
CA PRO A 59 10.50 -14.12 2.57
C PRO A 59 10.43 -13.28 1.29
N HIS A 60 9.25 -12.75 0.94
CA HIS A 60 9.08 -11.90 -0.24
C HIS A 60 9.93 -10.63 -0.14
N LEU A 61 9.83 -9.90 0.97
CA LEU A 61 10.61 -8.69 1.19
C LEU A 61 12.12 -8.99 1.21
N ALA A 62 12.53 -10.07 1.85
CA ALA A 62 13.93 -10.47 1.93
C ALA A 62 14.52 -10.77 0.55
N THR A 63 13.80 -11.52 -0.29
CA THR A 63 14.20 -11.80 -1.68
C THR A 63 14.26 -10.52 -2.50
N MET A 64 13.29 -9.61 -2.37
CA MET A 64 13.30 -8.34 -3.09
C MET A 64 14.48 -7.46 -2.66
N ALA A 65 14.75 -7.35 -1.37
CA ALA A 65 15.85 -6.55 -0.85
C ALA A 65 17.22 -7.10 -1.29
N GLU A 66 17.40 -8.43 -1.28
CA GLU A 66 18.60 -9.07 -1.84
C GLU A 66 18.76 -8.76 -3.33
N ALA A 67 17.69 -8.92 -4.12
CA ALA A 67 17.73 -8.71 -5.56
C ALA A 67 17.86 -7.22 -5.96
N ALA A 68 17.38 -6.29 -5.13
CA ALA A 68 17.68 -4.86 -5.26
C ALA A 68 19.14 -4.51 -4.90
N GLY A 69 19.88 -5.45 -4.29
CA GLY A 69 21.28 -5.26 -3.93
C GLY A 69 21.49 -4.34 -2.74
N TYR A 70 20.54 -4.33 -1.79
CA TYR A 70 20.68 -3.69 -0.48
C TYR A 70 21.79 -4.37 0.34
N ALA A 71 22.53 -3.57 1.12
CA ALA A 71 23.48 -4.09 2.09
C ALA A 71 22.75 -4.94 3.16
N ILE A 72 23.46 -5.88 3.79
CA ILE A 72 22.83 -6.84 4.70
C ILE A 72 22.14 -6.12 5.88
N GLU A 73 22.74 -5.06 6.40
CA GLU A 73 22.19 -4.22 7.47
C GLU A 73 20.84 -3.61 7.06
N GLN A 74 20.74 -3.12 5.82
CA GLN A 74 19.50 -2.56 5.27
C GLN A 74 18.43 -3.62 5.02
N GLN A 75 18.82 -4.87 4.74
CA GLN A 75 17.88 -5.99 4.67
C GLN A 75 17.31 -6.30 6.06
N TYR A 76 18.15 -6.32 7.10
CA TYR A 76 17.71 -6.47 8.49
C TYR A 76 16.79 -5.33 8.93
N GLU A 77 17.13 -4.07 8.63
CA GLU A 77 16.29 -2.91 8.96
C GLU A 77 14.89 -3.01 8.33
N GLN A 78 14.82 -3.35 7.04
CA GLN A 78 13.56 -3.54 6.33
C GLN A 78 12.70 -4.65 6.94
N LEU A 79 13.32 -5.79 7.25
CA LEU A 79 12.61 -6.94 7.82
C LEU A 79 12.18 -6.72 9.26
N LEU A 80 13.01 -6.05 10.07
CA LEU A 80 12.63 -5.65 11.42
C LEU A 80 11.51 -4.62 11.39
N PHE A 81 11.52 -3.68 10.45
CA PHE A 81 10.43 -2.74 10.28
C PHE A 81 9.13 -3.43 9.87
N LEU A 82 9.18 -4.33 8.88
CA LEU A 82 8.04 -5.17 8.49
C LEU A 82 7.48 -5.89 9.74
N TYR A 83 8.33 -6.62 10.47
CA TYR A 83 7.93 -7.41 11.62
C TYR A 83 7.36 -6.57 12.78
N HIS A 84 7.96 -5.43 13.12
CA HIS A 84 7.53 -4.61 14.26
C HIS A 84 6.39 -3.65 13.94
N TRP A 85 6.34 -3.10 12.72
CA TRP A 85 5.46 -1.98 12.39
C TRP A 85 4.35 -2.32 11.40
N ILE A 86 4.51 -3.37 10.62
CA ILE A 86 3.52 -3.73 9.58
C ILE A 86 2.74 -4.97 9.98
N ILE A 87 3.43 -6.07 10.32
CA ILE A 87 2.81 -7.37 10.64
C ILE A 87 1.66 -7.25 11.68
N PRO A 88 1.78 -6.48 12.78
CA PRO A 88 0.70 -6.33 13.75
C PRO A 88 -0.59 -5.71 13.20
N TYR A 89 -0.48 -4.99 12.07
CA TYR A 89 -1.56 -4.25 11.44
C TYR A 89 -2.05 -4.92 10.15
N MET A 90 -1.70 -6.18 9.88
CA MET A 90 -2.19 -6.90 8.70
C MET A 90 -3.57 -7.54 8.91
N GLY A 91 -4.14 -7.42 10.11
CA GLY A 91 -5.43 -8.03 10.46
C GLY A 91 -5.37 -9.56 10.57
N PRO A 92 -6.53 -10.22 10.66
CA PRO A 92 -6.62 -11.67 10.72
C PRO A 92 -6.01 -12.33 9.47
N ALA A 93 -5.44 -13.51 9.64
CA ALA A 93 -5.08 -14.35 8.50
C ALA A 93 -6.35 -14.72 7.70
N PRO A 94 -6.22 -15.09 6.41
CA PRO A 94 -7.34 -15.62 5.63
C PRO A 94 -8.01 -16.78 6.36
N ALA A 95 -9.34 -16.83 6.30
CA ALA A 95 -10.09 -17.97 6.79
C ALA A 95 -9.76 -19.24 5.98
N ALA A 96 -10.24 -20.40 6.43
CA ALA A 96 -9.94 -21.68 5.78
C ALA A 96 -10.40 -21.75 4.30
N ASP A 97 -11.39 -20.95 3.91
CA ASP A 97 -11.87 -20.81 2.53
C ASP A 97 -11.11 -19.74 1.71
N GLY A 98 -10.09 -19.13 2.30
CA GLY A 98 -9.30 -18.05 1.70
C GLY A 98 -9.93 -16.66 1.82
N SER A 99 -11.09 -16.53 2.48
CA SER A 99 -11.74 -15.22 2.63
C SER A 99 -11.00 -14.32 3.61
N LEU A 100 -10.96 -13.03 3.28
CA LEU A 100 -10.40 -11.97 4.12
C LEU A 100 -11.54 -11.19 4.80
N LYS A 101 -11.36 -10.88 6.09
CA LYS A 101 -12.33 -10.07 6.87
C LYS A 101 -12.52 -8.68 6.27
N TRP A 102 -11.43 -8.05 5.84
CA TRP A 102 -11.42 -6.77 5.16
C TRP A 102 -10.65 -6.93 3.86
N LYS A 103 -11.25 -6.51 2.75
CA LYS A 103 -10.67 -6.63 1.41
C LYS A 103 -10.08 -5.28 1.03
N SER A 104 -8.77 -5.17 1.12
CA SER A 104 -8.04 -3.98 0.70
C SER A 104 -8.10 -3.81 -0.81
N LEU A 105 -8.00 -2.57 -1.29
CA LEU A 105 -7.85 -2.23 -2.70
C LEU A 105 -6.41 -2.38 -3.21
N LEU A 106 -5.45 -2.74 -2.36
CA LEU A 106 -4.06 -2.99 -2.75
C LEU A 106 -3.94 -4.24 -3.62
N GLY A 107 -4.26 -5.41 -3.05
CA GLY A 107 -4.30 -6.66 -3.79
C GLY A 107 -5.61 -6.82 -4.56
N VAL A 108 -5.56 -7.30 -5.81
CA VAL A 108 -6.77 -7.66 -6.57
C VAL A 108 -7.60 -8.73 -5.87
N GLU A 109 -6.95 -9.54 -5.05
CA GLU A 109 -7.50 -10.57 -4.17
C GLU A 109 -7.91 -10.06 -2.78
N GLY A 110 -7.68 -8.77 -2.49
CA GLY A 110 -8.04 -8.13 -1.23
C GLY A 110 -6.92 -8.07 -0.19
N SER A 111 -5.69 -8.51 -0.50
CA SER A 111 -4.60 -8.55 0.46
C SER A 111 -4.20 -7.14 0.92
N PRO A 112 -3.83 -6.96 2.20
CA PRO A 112 -3.60 -5.64 2.78
C PRO A 112 -2.18 -5.11 2.51
N MET A 113 -1.41 -5.72 1.61
CA MET A 113 -0.03 -5.33 1.34
C MET A 113 0.38 -5.64 -0.10
N GLU A 114 1.05 -4.69 -0.74
CA GLU A 114 1.64 -4.82 -2.06
C GLU A 114 3.12 -4.44 -2.01
N TYR A 115 3.94 -5.12 -2.82
CA TYR A 115 5.32 -4.72 -3.07
C TYR A 115 5.47 -4.04 -4.42
N SER A 116 6.36 -3.06 -4.46
CA SER A 116 6.74 -2.38 -5.68
C SER A 116 8.24 -2.18 -5.73
N TRP A 117 8.74 -2.19 -6.95
CA TRP A 117 10.10 -1.84 -7.28
C TRP A 117 10.10 -0.45 -7.91
N LYS A 118 11.13 0.34 -7.62
CA LYS A 118 11.26 1.73 -8.09
C LYS A 118 12.58 1.91 -8.81
N TRP A 119 12.52 1.99 -10.14
CA TRP A 119 13.67 2.27 -11.00
C TRP A 119 13.71 3.76 -11.33
N ASN A 120 14.42 4.54 -10.53
CA ASN A 120 14.51 5.99 -10.73
C ASN A 120 15.33 6.39 -11.96
N THR A 121 16.31 5.57 -12.32
CA THR A 121 17.15 5.78 -13.50
C THR A 121 17.38 4.46 -14.23
N PRO A 122 17.72 4.48 -15.53
CA PRO A 122 18.02 3.26 -16.29
C PRO A 122 19.21 2.47 -15.75
N THR A 123 20.09 3.08 -14.96
CA THR A 123 21.39 2.51 -14.55
C THR A 123 21.53 2.32 -13.05
N SER A 124 20.63 2.86 -12.23
CA SER A 124 20.68 2.68 -10.78
C SER A 124 20.05 1.36 -10.35
N LYS A 125 20.51 0.82 -9.23
CA LYS A 125 19.78 -0.22 -8.50
C LYS A 125 18.36 0.28 -8.17
N PRO A 126 17.34 -0.59 -8.19
CA PRO A 126 16.00 -0.20 -7.80
C PRO A 126 15.88 -0.05 -6.29
N ASP A 127 14.96 0.81 -5.84
CA ASP A 127 14.50 0.81 -4.45
C ASP A 127 13.32 -0.17 -4.30
N VAL A 128 13.20 -0.80 -3.13
CA VAL A 128 12.02 -1.58 -2.75
C VAL A 128 11.10 -0.72 -1.89
N ARG A 129 9.81 -0.73 -2.22
CA ARG A 129 8.74 -0.09 -1.46
C ARG A 129 7.64 -1.11 -1.23
N PHE A 130 7.11 -1.16 -0.02
CA PHE A 130 5.87 -1.86 0.24
C PHE A 130 4.80 -0.87 0.71
N THR A 131 3.59 -1.06 0.20
CA THR A 131 2.39 -0.32 0.59
C THR A 131 1.49 -1.26 1.36
N MET A 132 0.82 -0.77 2.39
CA MET A 132 -0.08 -1.56 3.21
C MET A 132 -1.29 -0.75 3.66
N GLU A 133 -2.38 -1.45 3.93
CA GLU A 133 -3.55 -0.92 4.62
C GLU A 133 -3.60 -1.53 6.02
N ALA A 134 -3.52 -0.68 7.05
CA ALA A 134 -3.57 -1.13 8.42
C ALA A 134 -4.99 -1.60 8.77
N ILE A 135 -5.08 -2.77 9.40
CA ILE A 135 -6.31 -3.44 9.81
C ILE A 135 -6.16 -3.86 11.27
N ASN A 136 -7.22 -3.66 12.06
CA ASN A 136 -7.31 -4.15 13.43
C ASN A 136 -8.65 -4.92 13.64
N GLN A 137 -8.92 -5.28 14.89
CA GLN A 137 -10.14 -6.01 15.26
C GLN A 137 -11.45 -5.24 15.01
N PHE A 138 -11.40 -3.90 14.96
CA PHE A 138 -12.56 -3.02 14.78
C PHE A 138 -12.80 -2.62 13.32
N THR A 139 -11.84 -2.83 12.43
CA THR A 139 -11.96 -2.57 10.99
C THR A 139 -13.27 -3.10 10.42
N GLY A 140 -14.03 -2.20 9.78
CA GLY A 140 -15.31 -2.50 9.13
C GLY A 140 -16.49 -2.68 10.09
N SER A 141 -16.28 -2.57 11.40
CA SER A 141 -17.35 -2.65 12.41
C SER A 141 -17.99 -1.28 12.65
N ALA A 142 -19.04 -1.25 13.48
CA ALA A 142 -19.64 0.01 13.94
C ALA A 142 -18.66 0.93 14.70
N MET A 143 -17.59 0.36 15.26
CA MET A 143 -16.54 1.13 15.93
C MET A 143 -15.58 1.79 14.94
N ASP A 144 -15.31 1.19 13.78
CA ASP A 144 -14.41 1.75 12.76
C ASP A 144 -14.90 1.39 11.33
N PRO A 145 -15.99 2.03 10.87
CA PRO A 145 -16.63 1.65 9.61
C PRO A 145 -15.76 1.93 8.38
N LEU A 146 -14.83 2.89 8.46
CA LEU A 146 -13.99 3.32 7.34
C LEU A 146 -12.56 2.75 7.38
N ASN A 147 -12.24 1.90 8.37
CA ASN A 147 -10.90 1.37 8.59
C ASN A 147 -9.81 2.46 8.76
N GLN A 148 -10.03 3.39 9.68
CA GLN A 148 -9.09 4.50 9.89
C GLN A 148 -8.28 4.36 11.18
N ASP A 149 -8.81 3.66 12.18
CA ASP A 149 -8.22 3.67 13.52
C ASP A 149 -6.89 2.93 13.55
N ALA A 150 -6.80 1.80 12.84
CA ALA A 150 -5.56 1.03 12.73
C ALA A 150 -4.41 1.86 12.11
N SER A 151 -4.70 2.59 11.02
CA SER A 151 -3.71 3.45 10.36
C SER A 151 -3.28 4.60 11.27
N ARG A 152 -4.22 5.24 11.97
CA ARG A 152 -3.92 6.35 12.89
C ARG A 152 -3.08 5.89 14.08
N GLU A 153 -3.43 4.76 14.67
CA GLU A 153 -2.66 4.17 15.77
C GLU A 153 -1.22 3.83 15.33
N MET A 154 -1.07 3.14 14.20
CA MET A 154 0.23 2.77 13.66
C MET A 154 1.10 4.00 13.40
N LEU A 155 0.55 5.03 12.74
CA LEU A 155 1.27 6.26 12.41
C LEU A 155 1.71 7.03 13.65
N HIS A 156 0.85 7.19 14.67
CA HIS A 156 1.23 7.86 15.92
C HIS A 156 2.31 7.10 16.69
N ARG A 157 2.26 5.77 16.69
CA ARG A 157 3.33 4.97 17.31
C ARG A 157 4.64 5.09 16.53
N LEU A 158 4.58 5.17 15.20
CA LEU A 158 5.74 5.39 14.34
C LEU A 158 6.37 6.77 14.56
N GLU A 159 5.58 7.84 14.64
CA GLU A 159 6.04 9.20 14.97
C GLU A 159 6.81 9.23 16.30
N ALA A 160 6.32 8.52 17.32
CA ALA A 160 7.00 8.43 18.61
C ALA A 160 8.34 7.65 18.56
N ALA A 161 8.48 6.72 17.61
CA ALA A 161 9.63 5.83 17.52
C ALA A 161 10.66 6.24 16.47
N VAL A 162 10.25 6.98 15.44
CA VAL A 162 11.07 7.35 14.28
C VAL A 162 11.10 8.87 14.15
N PRO A 163 12.21 9.53 14.55
CA PRO A 163 12.29 11.00 14.58
C PRO A 163 12.02 11.73 13.25
N SER A 164 12.15 11.04 12.12
CA SER A 164 11.90 11.61 10.79
C SER A 164 10.44 11.52 10.33
N VAL A 165 9.56 10.87 11.10
CA VAL A 165 8.14 10.77 10.79
C VAL A 165 7.42 12.01 11.33
N ASP A 166 6.75 12.73 10.45
CA ASP A 166 5.94 13.91 10.76
C ASP A 166 4.50 13.66 10.29
N LEU A 167 3.53 13.79 11.20
CA LEU A 167 2.13 13.52 10.91
C LEU A 167 1.30 14.76 10.55
N THR A 168 1.90 15.93 10.42
CA THR A 168 1.21 17.21 10.20
C THR A 168 0.25 17.14 9.01
N TRP A 169 0.72 16.65 7.87
CA TRP A 169 -0.10 16.60 6.65
C TRP A 169 -1.18 15.52 6.70
N ILE A 170 -0.86 14.31 7.17
CA ILE A 170 -1.87 13.25 7.25
C ILE A 170 -2.97 13.61 8.24
N ASN A 171 -2.64 14.22 9.39
CA ASN A 171 -3.63 14.69 10.35
C ASN A 171 -4.54 15.75 9.74
N HIS A 172 -3.98 16.68 8.96
CA HIS A 172 -4.77 17.67 8.21
C HIS A 172 -5.74 17.01 7.22
N PHE A 173 -5.26 16.07 6.41
CA PHE A 173 -6.09 15.43 5.39
C PHE A 173 -7.17 14.53 6.00
N LEU A 174 -6.85 13.79 7.06
CA LEU A 174 -7.84 13.02 7.82
C LEU A 174 -8.95 13.93 8.37
N ALA A 175 -8.60 15.12 8.88
CA ALA A 175 -9.55 16.06 9.44
C ALA A 175 -10.45 16.76 8.41
N THR A 176 -10.02 16.85 7.16
CA THR A 176 -10.69 17.69 6.15
C THR A 176 -11.39 16.88 5.06
N LEU A 177 -10.83 15.73 4.70
CA LEU A 177 -11.35 14.89 3.61
C LEU A 177 -12.42 13.89 4.06
N TYR A 178 -12.61 13.68 5.37
CA TYR A 178 -13.58 12.75 5.92
C TYR A 178 -14.59 13.47 6.79
N ASP A 179 -15.78 12.91 6.90
CA ASP A 179 -16.69 13.25 8.00
C ASP A 179 -16.40 12.31 9.17
N HIS A 180 -16.61 12.78 10.40
CA HIS A 180 -16.23 12.02 11.61
C HIS A 180 -17.44 11.46 12.39
N ASP A 181 -18.65 11.60 11.84
CA ASP A 181 -19.86 11.04 12.42
C ASP A 181 -19.99 9.54 12.07
N ARG A 182 -19.36 8.69 12.87
CA ARG A 182 -19.36 7.23 12.69
C ARG A 182 -20.78 6.65 12.65
N ARG A 183 -21.72 7.23 13.41
CA ARG A 183 -23.10 6.74 13.46
C ARG A 183 -23.77 6.84 12.09
N LYS A 184 -23.52 7.93 11.35
CA LYS A 184 -24.08 8.08 9.99
C LYS A 184 -23.48 7.09 9.00
N TYR A 185 -22.18 6.79 9.10
CA TYR A 185 -21.59 5.71 8.27
C TYR A 185 -22.16 4.34 8.62
N VAL A 186 -22.41 4.07 9.90
CA VAL A 186 -23.09 2.82 10.31
C VAL A 186 -24.48 2.74 9.68
N GLN A 187 -25.25 3.82 9.70
CA GLN A 187 -26.57 3.86 9.05
C GLN A 187 -26.48 3.63 7.53
N GLU A 188 -25.47 4.17 6.87
CA GLU A 188 -25.23 3.91 5.45
C GLU A 188 -24.86 2.45 5.19
N ALA A 189 -24.00 1.85 6.02
CA ALA A 189 -23.65 0.44 5.92
C ALA A 189 -24.88 -0.47 6.15
N GLU A 190 -25.72 -0.15 7.14
CA GLU A 190 -27.01 -0.83 7.38
C GLU A 190 -27.97 -0.68 6.18
N ALA A 191 -27.90 0.43 5.46
CA ALA A 191 -28.63 0.66 4.22
C ALA A 191 -27.99 0.01 2.98
N GLY A 192 -26.90 -0.75 3.15
CA GLY A 192 -26.25 -1.52 2.09
C GLY A 192 -25.08 -0.81 1.40
N ALA A 193 -24.60 0.33 1.93
CA ALA A 193 -23.39 0.95 1.41
C ALA A 193 -22.17 0.04 1.67
N HIS A 194 -21.33 -0.13 0.64
CA HIS A 194 -20.09 -0.88 0.76
C HIS A 194 -18.92 0.07 1.00
N PHE A 195 -18.20 -0.14 2.11
CA PHE A 195 -16.97 0.59 2.41
C PHE A 195 -15.76 -0.27 2.08
N THR A 196 -14.73 0.41 1.60
CA THR A 196 -13.46 -0.19 1.20
C THR A 196 -12.32 0.71 1.68
N THR A 197 -11.10 0.42 1.26
CA THR A 197 -9.88 1.13 1.65
C THR A 197 -10.04 2.63 1.62
N THR A 198 -9.72 3.29 2.74
CA THR A 198 -9.70 4.76 2.82
C THR A 198 -8.32 5.33 3.07
N VAL A 199 -7.44 4.60 3.74
CA VAL A 199 -6.08 5.04 4.10
C VAL A 199 -5.11 3.90 3.85
N MET A 200 -4.02 4.20 3.14
CA MET A 200 -2.89 3.27 2.95
C MET A 200 -1.60 3.98 3.33
N THR A 201 -0.61 3.21 3.76
CA THR A 201 0.72 3.69 4.11
C THR A 201 1.77 2.91 3.33
N ALA A 202 2.74 3.60 2.74
CA ALA A 202 3.90 2.97 2.13
C ALA A 202 5.17 3.32 2.89
N ALA A 203 6.10 2.37 2.95
CA ALA A 203 7.44 2.55 3.45
C ALA A 203 8.45 2.20 2.35
N GLU A 204 9.47 3.03 2.20
CA GLU A 204 10.61 2.79 1.32
C GLU A 204 11.90 3.10 2.10
N PHE A 205 12.86 2.17 2.07
CA PHE A 205 14.16 2.35 2.72
C PHE A 205 15.13 2.88 1.68
N LEU A 206 15.39 4.18 1.75
CA LEU A 206 16.25 4.90 0.82
C LEU A 206 17.65 5.06 1.42
N PRO A 207 18.67 5.45 0.62
CA PRO A 207 20.01 5.71 1.15
C PRO A 207 20.06 6.75 2.29
N LYS A 208 19.06 7.62 2.39
CA LYS A 208 18.94 8.66 3.44
C LYS A 208 18.08 8.22 4.63
N GLY A 209 17.62 6.97 4.66
CA GLY A 209 16.77 6.41 5.71
C GLY A 209 15.35 6.07 5.24
N LEU A 210 14.49 5.77 6.21
CA LEU A 210 13.09 5.47 6.00
C LEU A 210 12.35 6.69 5.44
N ASN A 211 11.66 6.49 4.32
CA ASN A 211 10.68 7.44 3.82
C ASN A 211 9.30 6.80 3.85
N MET A 212 8.29 7.57 4.25
CA MET A 212 6.91 7.11 4.36
C MET A 212 5.99 7.96 3.50
N LYS A 213 4.92 7.33 3.00
CA LYS A 213 3.87 8.00 2.23
C LYS A 213 2.52 7.51 2.69
N THR A 214 1.52 8.38 2.69
CA THR A 214 0.12 8.01 2.91
C THR A 214 -0.68 8.26 1.64
N TYR A 215 -1.52 7.30 1.26
CA TYR A 215 -2.49 7.44 0.17
C TYR A 215 -3.88 7.46 0.79
N LEU A 216 -4.73 8.35 0.27
CA LEU A 216 -6.06 8.58 0.79
C LEU A 216 -7.07 8.35 -0.33
N ILE A 217 -8.06 7.53 -0.03
CA ILE A 217 -9.25 7.34 -0.85
C ILE A 217 -10.42 7.84 -0.01
N PRO A 218 -10.62 9.18 0.06
CA PRO A 218 -11.64 9.73 0.90
C PRO A 218 -13.05 9.41 0.39
N ARG A 219 -14.00 9.45 1.32
CA ARG A 219 -15.43 9.35 1.08
C ARG A 219 -16.14 10.26 2.07
N LYS A 220 -17.16 10.98 1.61
CA LYS A 220 -18.04 11.81 2.45
C LYS A 220 -19.38 11.11 2.68
N LEU A 221 -20.09 11.52 3.73
CA LEU A 221 -21.44 11.07 4.00
C LEU A 221 -22.38 11.42 2.83
N GLY A 222 -23.30 10.51 2.52
CA GLY A 222 -24.24 10.61 1.41
C GLY A 222 -23.64 10.30 0.03
N GLN A 223 -22.34 10.01 -0.06
CA GLN A 223 -21.70 9.68 -1.33
C GLN A 223 -22.03 8.25 -1.76
N THR A 224 -22.73 8.09 -2.87
CA THR A 224 -23.18 6.77 -3.34
C THR A 224 -22.13 6.05 -4.17
N GLU A 225 -21.41 6.76 -5.03
CA GLU A 225 -20.44 6.18 -5.97
C GLU A 225 -19.27 7.15 -6.23
N GLY A 226 -18.17 6.62 -6.78
CA GLY A 226 -17.02 7.41 -7.24
C GLY A 226 -16.11 7.92 -6.12
N GLN A 227 -15.14 8.75 -6.51
CA GLN A 227 -14.23 9.46 -5.59
C GLN A 227 -14.90 10.76 -5.07
N VAL A 228 -14.34 11.37 -4.02
CA VAL A 228 -14.85 12.68 -3.58
C VAL A 228 -14.62 13.71 -4.68
N PRO A 229 -15.55 14.66 -4.89
CA PRO A 229 -15.37 15.69 -5.91
C PRO A 229 -14.07 16.47 -5.71
N MET A 230 -13.43 16.89 -6.82
CA MET A 230 -12.23 17.73 -6.81
C MET A 230 -12.34 18.94 -5.85
N LYS A 231 -13.52 19.55 -5.72
CA LYS A 231 -13.74 20.66 -4.78
C LYS A 231 -13.39 20.30 -3.33
N VAL A 232 -13.65 19.06 -2.89
CA VAL A 232 -13.34 18.60 -1.52
C VAL A 232 -11.82 18.57 -1.31
N TRP A 233 -11.07 18.10 -2.31
CA TRP A 233 -9.61 18.16 -2.31
C TRP A 233 -9.11 19.60 -2.28
N GLU A 234 -9.65 20.47 -3.13
CA GLU A 234 -9.28 21.88 -3.19
C GLU A 234 -9.53 22.62 -1.87
N ASP A 235 -10.70 22.43 -1.26
CA ASP A 235 -11.04 23.01 0.03
C ASP A 235 -10.08 22.55 1.14
N SER A 236 -9.55 21.33 1.04
CA SER A 236 -8.51 20.81 1.94
C SER A 236 -7.15 21.42 1.63
N PHE A 237 -6.71 21.45 0.37
CA PHE A 237 -5.39 21.96 -0.01
C PHE A 237 -5.25 23.46 0.23
N MET A 238 -6.30 24.25 0.01
CA MET A 238 -6.29 25.70 0.25
C MET A 238 -6.03 26.07 1.72
N LYS A 239 -6.33 25.17 2.66
CA LYS A 239 -6.05 25.36 4.09
C LYS A 239 -4.58 25.15 4.44
N LEU A 240 -3.82 24.40 3.63
CA LEU A 240 -2.38 24.17 3.82
C LEU A 240 -1.55 25.18 3.04
N ASP A 241 -1.87 25.33 1.76
CA ASP A 241 -1.13 26.18 0.83
C ASP A 241 -2.12 26.85 -0.12
N PRO A 242 -2.65 28.03 0.23
CA PRO A 242 -3.62 28.75 -0.62
C PRO A 242 -3.01 29.24 -1.93
N ASN A 243 -1.69 29.46 -1.99
CA ASN A 243 -1.00 30.08 -3.13
C ASN A 243 0.01 29.12 -3.78
N ASN A 244 -0.49 28.04 -4.37
CA ASN A 244 0.34 27.01 -4.98
C ASN A 244 0.37 27.09 -6.51
N ALA A 245 1.54 27.38 -7.09
CA ALA A 245 1.70 27.53 -8.54
C ALA A 245 1.48 26.22 -9.32
N ALA A 246 1.86 25.07 -8.77
CA ALA A 246 1.64 23.78 -9.41
C ALA A 246 0.15 23.41 -9.47
N ARG A 247 -0.59 23.69 -8.40
CA ARG A 247 -2.05 23.53 -8.36
C ARG A 247 -2.73 24.47 -9.36
N ALA A 248 -2.31 25.73 -9.44
CA ALA A 248 -2.82 26.66 -10.44
C ALA A 248 -2.60 26.16 -11.88
N ALA A 249 -1.39 25.67 -12.18
CA ALA A 249 -1.08 25.10 -13.50
C ALA A 249 -1.90 23.85 -13.82
N MET A 250 -2.17 22.99 -12.82
CA MET A 250 -3.03 21.82 -12.97
C MET A 250 -4.48 22.22 -13.32
N HIS A 251 -5.05 23.22 -12.65
CA HIS A 251 -6.37 23.76 -13.00
C HIS A 251 -6.38 24.43 -14.37
N GLU A 252 -5.34 25.17 -14.72
CA GLU A 252 -5.22 25.76 -16.06
C GLU A 252 -5.24 24.68 -17.14
N PHE A 253 -4.49 23.59 -16.95
CA PHE A 253 -4.48 22.46 -17.85
C PHE A 253 -5.87 21.80 -17.95
N LEU A 254 -6.48 21.42 -16.83
CA LEU A 254 -7.79 20.76 -16.82
C LEU A 254 -8.90 21.61 -17.47
N ASN A 255 -8.86 22.93 -17.27
CA ASN A 255 -9.92 23.82 -17.77
C ASN A 255 -9.70 24.30 -19.21
N ASN A 256 -8.44 24.45 -19.65
CA ASN A 256 -8.13 25.16 -20.90
C ASN A 256 -7.48 24.29 -21.97
N ASN A 257 -6.83 23.18 -21.61
CA ASN A 257 -6.19 22.30 -22.58
C ASN A 257 -7.16 21.22 -23.11
N ALA A 258 -7.02 20.84 -24.38
CA ALA A 258 -7.92 19.89 -25.03
C ALA A 258 -7.81 18.48 -24.43
N GLU A 259 -6.60 18.01 -24.14
CA GLU A 259 -6.33 16.74 -23.46
C GLU A 259 -6.78 16.79 -21.99
N GLY A 260 -6.58 17.92 -21.31
CA GLY A 260 -7.04 18.15 -19.94
C GLY A 260 -8.55 17.96 -19.79
N LYS A 261 -9.34 18.42 -20.76
CA LYS A 261 -10.80 18.24 -20.79
C LYS A 261 -11.25 16.79 -21.02
N LEU A 262 -10.36 15.91 -21.50
CA LEU A 262 -10.62 14.47 -21.61
C LEU A 262 -10.40 13.76 -20.27
N LEU A 263 -9.68 14.39 -19.34
CA LEU A 263 -9.55 13.89 -17.99
C LEU A 263 -10.81 14.25 -17.22
N SER A 264 -11.46 13.24 -16.67
CA SER A 264 -12.40 13.39 -15.58
C SER A 264 -11.66 13.01 -14.30
N PRO A 265 -10.86 13.90 -13.70
CA PRO A 265 -10.36 13.65 -12.36
C PRO A 265 -11.61 13.59 -11.45
N LEU A 266 -11.98 12.36 -11.09
CA LEU A 266 -13.18 12.03 -10.33
C LEU A 266 -13.12 12.66 -8.93
#